data_AF-A0A4C1TA39-F1
#
_entry.id   AF-A0A4C1TA39-F1
#
_cell.length_a   1.000
_cell.length_b   1.000
_cell.length_c   1.000
_cell.angle_alpha   90.00
_cell.angle_beta   90.00
_cell.angle_gamma   90.00
#
_symmetry.space_group_name_H-M   'P 1'
#
loop_
_entity.id
_entity.type
_entity.pdbx_description
1 polymer ?
#
loop_
_entity_poly.entity_id
_entity_poly.type
_entity_poly.pdbx_seq_one_letter_code
_entity_poly.pdbx_strand_id
1 'polypeptide(L)'
;MSQGWIFVDKSVNPPVVRRKVDKIDDSVQHNLMNIANGKTDLTANLVADYKKRKLLQEVTTKSFILSKGSAFATSLTKLETDLTVDMLASGLWKDLKFKSYNFEALGAPLPRGHLHPLLKVRTEFRQIF
;
A
#
# COMPACT_ATOMS: atom_id res chain seq x y z
N MET A 1 5.15 -33.55 12.86
CA MET A 1 5.67 -33.51 14.24
C MET A 1 4.77 -32.72 15.17
N SER A 2 4.32 -31.50 14.83
CA SER A 2 3.48 -30.64 15.70
C SER A 2 2.15 -31.26 16.16
N GLN A 3 1.50 -32.07 15.32
CA GLN A 3 0.25 -32.78 15.65
C GLN A 3 0.48 -34.21 16.18
N GLY A 4 1.75 -34.64 16.36
CA GLY A 4 2.06 -35.96 16.93
C GLY A 4 1.74 -37.19 16.07
N TRP A 5 1.28 -37.03 14.82
CA TRP A 5 0.82 -38.16 13.98
C TRP A 5 1.95 -39.06 13.43
N ILE A 6 3.16 -38.55 13.34
CA ILE A 6 4.33 -39.23 12.77
C ILE A 6 5.53 -39.10 13.71
N PHE A 7 6.40 -40.11 13.73
CA PHE A 7 7.69 -40.07 14.41
C PHE A 7 8.81 -40.44 13.45
N VAL A 8 10.03 -39.96 13.74
CA VAL A 8 11.23 -40.27 12.96
C VAL A 8 11.96 -41.39 13.66
N ASP A 9 12.10 -42.52 12.97
CA ASP A 9 12.89 -43.66 13.43
C ASP A 9 14.35 -43.47 12.99
N LYS A 10 15.23 -43.27 13.98
CA LYS A 10 16.68 -43.09 13.78
C LYS A 10 17.47 -44.39 13.90
N SER A 11 16.82 -45.52 14.15
CA SER A 11 17.48 -46.82 14.28
C SER A 11 17.98 -47.37 12.94
N VAL A 12 17.46 -46.85 11.82
CA VAL A 12 17.82 -47.24 10.46
C VAL A 12 18.50 -46.06 9.76
N ASN A 13 19.51 -46.33 8.93
CA ASN A 13 20.17 -45.33 8.10
C ASN A 13 19.87 -45.62 6.62
N PRO A 14 19.20 -44.72 5.87
CA PRO A 14 18.72 -43.39 6.26
C PRO A 14 17.51 -43.42 7.21
N PRO A 15 17.32 -42.38 8.04
CA PRO A 15 16.22 -42.32 9.00
C PRO A 15 14.86 -42.31 8.29
N VAL A 16 13.93 -43.11 8.78
CA VAL A 16 12.62 -43.34 8.15
C VAL A 16 11.51 -42.71 9.00
N VAL A 17 10.53 -42.07 8.37
CA VAL A 17 9.34 -41.55 9.05
C VAL A 17 8.30 -42.65 9.16
N ARG A 18 7.86 -42.97 10.38
CA ARG A 18 6.80 -43.95 10.64
C ARG A 18 5.59 -43.29 11.27
N ARG A 19 4.44 -43.90 11.04
CA ARG A 19 3.15 -43.48 11.57
C ARG A 19 3.06 -43.80 13.07
N LYS A 20 2.61 -42.85 13.88
CA LYS A 20 2.49 -43.01 15.35
C LYS A 20 1.08 -43.43 15.80
N VAL A 21 0.04 -43.08 15.05
CA VAL A 21 -1.38 -43.22 15.47
C VAL A 21 -2.20 -43.92 14.39
N ASP A 22 -3.03 -44.91 14.73
CA ASP A 22 -3.81 -45.76 13.78
C ASP A 22 -5.02 -45.09 13.12
N LYS A 23 -5.47 -43.93 13.61
CA LYS A 23 -6.48 -43.09 12.94
C LYS A 23 -6.06 -41.64 12.97
N ILE A 24 -6.24 -40.95 11.85
CA ILE A 24 -6.00 -39.51 11.69
C ILE A 24 -7.33 -38.87 11.33
N ASP A 25 -7.66 -37.77 11.98
CA ASP A 25 -8.82 -36.95 11.65
C ASP A 25 -8.34 -35.58 11.15
N ASP A 26 -8.69 -35.23 9.91
CA ASP A 26 -8.27 -33.98 9.28
C ASP A 26 -9.34 -32.90 9.47
N SER A 27 -9.27 -32.25 10.63
CA SER A 27 -10.12 -31.12 10.95
C SER A 27 -9.91 -29.91 10.03
N VAL A 28 -8.72 -29.75 9.44
CA VAL A 28 -8.43 -28.62 8.54
C VAL A 28 -9.16 -28.80 7.22
N GLN A 29 -9.09 -29.99 6.63
CA GLN A 29 -9.80 -30.31 5.38
C GLN A 29 -11.31 -30.19 5.57
N HIS A 30 -11.85 -30.74 6.66
CA HIS A 30 -13.28 -30.65 6.96
C HIS A 30 -13.76 -29.19 7.06
N ASN A 31 -13.00 -28.35 7.78
CA ASN A 31 -13.31 -26.93 7.93
C ASN A 31 -13.25 -26.18 6.59
N LEU A 32 -12.24 -26.42 5.75
CA LEU A 32 -12.13 -25.78 4.44
C LEU A 32 -13.25 -26.21 3.48
N MET A 33 -13.67 -27.48 3.51
CA MET A 33 -14.82 -27.94 2.73
C MET A 33 -16.11 -27.25 3.18
N ASN A 34 -16.31 -27.06 4.49
CA ASN A 34 -17.48 -26.35 5.02
C ASN A 34 -17.51 -24.88 4.57
N ILE A 35 -16.36 -24.21 4.55
CA ILE A 35 -16.23 -22.83 4.04
C ILE A 35 -16.55 -22.77 2.54
N ALA A 36 -16.03 -23.72 1.75
CA ALA A 36 -16.32 -23.80 0.31
C ALA A 36 -17.81 -24.02 0.03
N ASN A 37 -18.51 -24.74 0.92
CA ASN A 37 -19.95 -24.94 0.88
C ASN A 37 -20.77 -23.77 1.46
N GLY A 38 -20.12 -22.66 1.85
CA GLY A 38 -20.79 -21.44 2.32
C GLY A 38 -21.16 -21.43 3.80
N LYS A 39 -20.70 -22.40 4.61
CA LYS A 39 -20.87 -22.39 6.06
C LYS A 39 -19.67 -21.67 6.71
N THR A 40 -19.94 -20.55 7.36
CA THR A 40 -18.92 -19.67 7.97
C THR A 40 -18.84 -19.79 9.50
N ASP A 41 -19.01 -21.00 10.03
CA ASP A 41 -18.92 -21.27 11.47
C ASP A 41 -17.48 -21.61 11.87
N LEU A 42 -16.62 -20.60 12.00
CA LEU A 42 -15.24 -20.77 12.46
C LEU A 42 -14.87 -19.75 13.54
N THR A 43 -14.06 -20.19 14.51
CA THR A 43 -13.50 -19.31 15.53
C THR A 43 -12.42 -18.40 14.94
N ALA A 44 -12.33 -17.16 15.42
CA ALA A 44 -11.38 -16.16 14.92
C ALA A 44 -9.90 -16.63 14.96
N ASN A 45 -9.56 -17.47 15.93
CA ASN A 45 -8.22 -18.06 16.06
C ASN A 45 -7.87 -18.99 14.88
N LEU A 46 -8.81 -19.83 14.43
CA LEU A 46 -8.62 -20.72 13.29
C LEU A 46 -8.53 -19.94 11.98
N VAL A 47 -9.36 -18.90 11.82
CA VAL A 47 -9.32 -18.02 10.65
C VAL A 47 -7.95 -17.34 10.52
N ALA A 48 -7.40 -16.84 11.63
CA ALA A 48 -6.07 -16.22 11.63
C ALA A 48 -4.96 -17.22 11.28
N ASP A 49 -5.02 -18.46 11.81
CA ASP A 49 -4.06 -19.51 11.48
C ASP A 49 -4.14 -19.92 10.00
N TYR A 50 -5.35 -20.13 9.48
CA TYR A 50 -5.58 -20.46 8.06
C TYR A 50 -5.15 -19.34 7.10
N LYS A 51 -5.33 -18.08 7.49
CA LYS A 51 -4.83 -16.91 6.74
C LYS A 51 -3.29 -16.88 6.71
N LYS A 52 -2.63 -17.13 7.86
CA LYS A 52 -1.16 -17.23 7.94
C LYS A 52 -0.61 -18.38 7.09
N ARG A 53 -1.34 -19.51 7.03
CA ARG A 53 -0.99 -20.69 6.24
C ARG A 53 -1.35 -20.59 4.74
N LYS A 54 -1.89 -19.44 4.30
CA LYS A 54 -2.36 -19.20 2.91
C LYS A 54 -3.46 -20.19 2.45
N LEU A 55 -4.24 -20.73 3.39
CA LEU A 55 -5.40 -21.59 3.10
C LEU A 55 -6.68 -20.80 2.88
N LEU A 56 -6.72 -19.56 3.38
CA LEU A 56 -7.84 -18.62 3.22
C LEU A 56 -7.31 -17.24 2.84
N GLN A 57 -8.04 -16.56 1.97
CA GLN A 57 -7.82 -15.17 1.61
C GLN A 57 -9.12 -14.38 1.78
N GLU A 58 -9.03 -13.27 2.49
CA GLU A 58 -10.14 -12.35 2.68
C GLU A 58 -10.18 -11.36 1.52
N VAL A 59 -11.30 -11.32 0.81
CA VAL A 59 -11.52 -10.41 -0.32
C VAL A 59 -12.46 -9.29 0.16
N THR A 60 -11.90 -8.09 0.36
CA THR A 60 -12.69 -6.92 0.76
C THR A 60 -13.11 -6.12 -0.48
N THR A 61 -14.38 -6.19 -0.85
CA THR A 61 -14.95 -5.34 -1.91
C THR A 61 -15.40 -4.01 -1.30
N LYS A 62 -14.68 -2.93 -1.62
CA LYS A 62 -15.05 -1.57 -1.19
C LYS A 62 -15.98 -0.94 -2.23
N SER A 63 -17.18 -0.55 -1.82
CA SER A 63 -18.13 0.20 -2.62
C SER A 63 -18.39 1.56 -1.98
N PHE A 64 -18.56 2.58 -2.82
CA PHE A 64 -18.88 3.94 -2.37
C PHE A 64 -20.22 4.36 -2.95
N ILE A 65 -21.08 4.89 -2.09
CA ILE A 65 -22.33 5.53 -2.51
C ILE A 65 -22.05 7.02 -2.62
N LEU A 66 -22.01 7.52 -3.85
CA LEU A 66 -21.76 8.93 -4.13
C LEU A 66 -23.06 9.72 -4.06
N SER A 67 -23.03 10.83 -3.33
CA SER A 67 -24.12 11.80 -3.26
C SER A 67 -23.62 13.19 -3.65
N LYS A 68 -24.53 14.04 -4.14
CA LYS A 68 -24.19 15.42 -4.50
C LYS A 68 -23.91 16.20 -3.22
N GLY A 69 -22.68 16.67 -3.05
CA GLY A 69 -22.30 17.55 -1.94
C GLY A 69 -22.69 19.01 -2.20
N SER A 70 -22.48 19.89 -1.22
CA SER A 70 -22.76 21.33 -1.31
C SER A 70 -21.97 22.05 -2.42
N ALA A 71 -20.83 21.51 -2.82
CA ALA A 71 -20.00 22.01 -3.92
C ALA A 71 -20.23 21.26 -5.24
N PHE A 72 -21.31 20.47 -5.37
CA PHE A 72 -21.63 19.78 -6.61
C PHE A 72 -22.03 20.78 -7.69
N ALA A 73 -21.28 20.82 -8.79
CA ALA A 73 -21.56 21.64 -9.95
C ALA A 73 -21.48 20.79 -11.22
N THR A 74 -22.42 20.98 -12.14
CA THR A 74 -22.45 20.34 -13.47
C THR A 74 -21.63 21.10 -14.51
N SER A 75 -21.23 22.33 -14.21
CA SER A 75 -20.35 23.16 -15.04
C SER A 75 -18.97 23.27 -14.42
N LEU A 76 -17.93 23.13 -15.24
CA LEU A 76 -16.54 23.24 -14.81
C LEU A 76 -16.19 24.73 -14.62
N THR A 77 -16.30 25.23 -13.40
CA THR A 77 -15.84 26.59 -13.05
C THR A 77 -14.32 26.63 -13.18
N LYS A 78 -13.80 27.49 -14.06
CA LYS A 78 -12.36 27.75 -14.12
C LYS A 78 -11.96 28.43 -12.81
N LEU A 79 -11.21 27.69 -11.99
CA LEU A 79 -10.56 28.26 -10.82
C LEU A 79 -9.34 29.03 -11.30
N GLU A 80 -9.14 30.22 -10.75
CA GLU A 80 -7.97 31.03 -11.09
C GLU A 80 -6.70 30.34 -10.58
N THR A 81 -5.63 30.39 -11.36
CA THR A 81 -4.35 29.76 -11.02
C THR A 81 -3.45 30.71 -10.25
N ASP A 82 -3.43 31.98 -10.66
CA ASP A 82 -2.48 32.97 -10.17
C ASP A 82 -3.20 34.27 -9.84
N LEU A 83 -2.61 35.00 -8.89
CA LEU A 83 -3.07 36.32 -8.50
C LEU A 83 -2.55 37.36 -9.51
N THR A 84 -3.45 38.06 -10.18
CA THR A 84 -3.09 39.13 -11.14
C THR A 84 -3.18 40.52 -10.51
N VAL A 85 -2.46 41.48 -11.09
CA VAL A 85 -2.46 42.89 -10.63
C VAL A 85 -3.86 43.51 -10.76
N ASP A 86 -4.59 43.16 -11.82
CA ASP A 86 -5.96 43.64 -12.03
C ASP A 86 -6.94 43.11 -10.98
N MET A 87 -6.78 41.85 -10.56
CA MET A 87 -7.56 41.28 -9.47
C MET A 87 -7.28 41.99 -8.14
N LEU A 88 -6.02 42.36 -7.89
CA LEU A 88 -5.63 43.14 -6.71
C LEU A 88 -6.23 44.54 -6.70
N ALA A 89 -6.17 45.24 -7.85
CA ALA A 89 -6.70 46.60 -8.00
C ALA A 89 -8.24 46.65 -7.90
N SER A 90 -8.93 45.65 -8.43
CA SER A 90 -10.40 45.56 -8.44
C SER A 90 -10.99 44.93 -7.17
N GLY A 91 -10.18 44.26 -6.35
CA GLY A 91 -10.64 43.53 -5.16
C GLY A 91 -11.28 42.17 -5.43
N LEU A 92 -11.35 41.74 -6.70
CA LEU A 92 -11.96 40.47 -7.14
C LEU A 92 -11.27 39.23 -6.55
N TRP A 93 -10.01 39.35 -6.10
CA TRP A 93 -9.27 38.25 -5.48
C TRP A 93 -9.91 37.69 -4.20
N LYS A 94 -10.83 38.43 -3.56
CA LYS A 94 -11.52 38.00 -2.34
C LYS A 94 -12.64 37.00 -2.60
N ASP A 95 -13.31 37.13 -3.74
CA ASP A 95 -14.52 36.34 -4.07
C ASP A 95 -14.20 35.16 -4.99
N LEU A 96 -13.08 35.21 -5.72
CA LEU A 96 -12.62 34.16 -6.63
C LEU A 96 -12.04 32.97 -5.86
N LYS A 97 -12.35 31.76 -6.34
CA LYS A 97 -11.78 30.52 -5.82
C LYS A 97 -10.53 30.13 -6.62
N PHE A 98 -9.42 29.96 -5.92
CA PHE A 98 -8.14 29.58 -6.51
C PHE A 98 -7.95 28.06 -6.50
N LYS A 99 -7.21 27.57 -7.50
CA LYS A 99 -6.75 26.18 -7.49
C LYS A 99 -5.75 25.99 -6.34
N SER A 100 -5.89 24.92 -5.58
CA SER A 100 -4.93 24.58 -4.52
C SER A 100 -3.54 24.36 -5.11
N TYR A 101 -2.53 25.03 -4.54
CA TYR A 101 -1.16 24.88 -4.99
C TYR A 101 -0.60 23.51 -4.60
N ASN A 102 0.10 22.85 -5.52
CA ASN A 102 0.74 21.57 -5.26
C ASN A 102 2.14 21.80 -4.66
N PHE A 103 2.24 21.80 -3.33
CA PHE A 103 3.51 21.98 -2.60
C PHE A 103 4.46 20.77 -2.68
N GLU A 104 3.99 19.62 -3.17
CA GLU A 104 4.82 18.42 -3.34
C GLU A 104 5.59 18.40 -4.67
N ALA A 105 5.28 19.33 -5.58
CA ALA A 105 5.97 19.43 -6.88
C ALA A 105 7.28 20.21 -6.77
N LEU A 106 8.30 19.77 -7.52
CA LEU A 106 9.51 20.58 -7.73
C LEU A 106 9.15 21.81 -8.56
N GLY A 107 9.52 23.00 -8.06
CA GLY A 107 9.32 24.26 -8.76
C GLY A 107 10.17 24.39 -10.02
N ALA A 108 9.88 25.42 -10.82
CA ALA A 108 10.67 25.72 -12.01
C ALA A 108 12.09 26.16 -11.62
N PRO A 109 13.16 25.58 -12.20
CA PRO A 109 14.52 26.01 -11.93
C PRO A 109 14.77 27.40 -12.52
N LEU A 110 15.38 28.29 -11.73
CA LEU A 110 15.79 29.60 -12.22
C LEU A 110 16.97 29.46 -13.20
N PRO A 111 16.98 30.20 -14.32
CA PRO A 111 18.14 30.24 -15.20
C PRO A 111 19.31 30.88 -14.45
N ARG A 112 20.45 30.19 -14.41
CA ARG A 112 21.68 30.66 -13.78
C ARG A 112 22.89 30.30 -14.61
N GLY A 113 23.99 31.05 -14.45
CA GLY A 113 25.28 30.66 -15.02
C GLY A 113 25.80 29.38 -14.38
N HIS A 114 26.40 28.51 -15.19
CA HIS A 114 27.01 27.26 -14.73
C HIS A 114 28.53 27.31 -14.96
N LEU A 115 29.29 26.96 -13.92
CA LEU A 115 30.74 26.74 -14.05
C LEU A 115 30.99 25.30 -14.44
N HIS A 116 31.97 25.07 -15.33
CA HIS A 116 32.36 23.73 -15.72
C HIS A 116 32.85 22.93 -14.49
N PRO A 117 32.32 21.71 -14.22
CA PRO A 117 32.65 20.96 -13.01
C PRO A 117 34.16 20.74 -12.80
N LEU A 118 34.90 20.42 -13.87
CA LEU A 118 36.36 20.24 -13.81
C LEU A 118 37.10 21.53 -13.44
N LEU A 119 36.62 22.69 -13.90
CA LEU A 119 37.22 23.98 -13.55
C LEU A 119 36.92 24.33 -12.10
N LYS A 120 35.73 23.99 -11.60
CA LYS A 120 35.37 24.15 -10.19
C LYS A 120 36.32 23.35 -9.31
N VAL A 121 36.51 22.06 -9.60
CA VAL A 121 37.45 21.20 -8.86
C VAL A 121 38.88 21.73 -8.95
N ARG A 122 39.33 22.15 -10.14
CA ARG A 122 40.67 22.76 -10.31
C ARG A 122 40.86 23.98 -9.41
N THR A 123 39.85 24.85 -9.30
CA THR A 123 39.90 26.03 -8.43
C THR A 123 40.02 25.63 -6.95
N GLU A 124 39.26 24.63 -6.50
CA GLU A 124 39.36 24.11 -5.12
C GLU A 124 40.77 23.55 -4.82
N PHE A 125 41.35 22.76 -5.75
CA PHE A 125 42.71 22.23 -5.59
C PHE A 125 43.77 23.33 -5.51
N ARG A 126 43.63 24.39 -6.33
CA ARG A 126 44.52 25.57 -6.29
C ARG A 126 44.38 26.38 -4.99
N GLN A 127 43.26 26.27 -4.29
CA GLN A 127 43.05 27.01 -3.05
C GLN A 127 43.66 26.28 -1.84
N ILE A 128 43.78 24.95 -1.91
CA ILE A 128 44.39 24.11 -0.86
C ILE A 128 45.92 24.16 -0.92
N PHE A 129 46.50 24.18 -2.12
CA PHE A 129 47.95 24.13 -2.39
C PHE A 129 48.48 25.44 -2.96
#